data_AF-A0A6M2AAB5-F1
#
_entry.id   AF-A0A6M2AAB5-F1
#
_cell.length_a   1.000
_cell.length_b   1.000
_cell.length_c   1.000
_cell.angle_alpha   90.00
_cell.angle_beta   90.00
_cell.angle_gamma   90.00
#
_symmetry.space_group_name_H-M   'P 1'
#
loop_
_entity.id
_entity.type
_entity.pdbx_description
1 polymer ?
#
loop_
_entity_poly.entity_id
_entity_poly.type
_entity_poly.pdbx_seq_one_letter_code
_entity_poly.pdbx_strand_id
1 'polypeptide(L)'
;MFRFSLYLAIPEDSLFARSIEKSNPHLVGMFTQGGDYLHKKVVDSLPYLGKPLPPSPSLEQLERTQINLISLLKKIAPTYPVTEHPPILLTLPDDS
;
A
#
# COMPACT_ATOMS: atom_id res chain seq x y z
N MET A 1 -25.34 5.05 -9.28
CA MET A 1 -24.15 4.86 -10.14
C MET A 1 -23.02 4.40 -9.23
N PHE A 2 -22.52 3.17 -9.40
CA PHE A 2 -21.42 2.67 -8.58
C PHE A 2 -20.13 3.38 -8.99
N ARG A 3 -19.46 4.02 -8.03
CA ARG A 3 -18.13 4.59 -8.22
C ARG A 3 -17.11 3.66 -7.58
N PHE A 4 -16.04 3.40 -8.31
CA PHE A 4 -14.92 2.60 -7.85
C PHE A 4 -13.65 3.44 -7.90
N SER A 5 -12.85 3.34 -6.86
CA SER A 5 -11.49 3.88 -6.81
C SER A 5 -10.47 2.77 -7.04
N LEU A 6 -9.36 3.16 -7.65
CA LEU A 6 -8.20 2.29 -7.84
C LEU A 6 -7.22 2.48 -6.70
N TYR A 7 -6.66 1.38 -6.23
CA TYR A 7 -5.78 1.38 -5.07
C TYR A 7 -4.62 0.41 -5.27
N LEU A 8 -3.39 0.91 -5.26
CA LEU A 8 -2.19 0.09 -5.41
C LEU A 8 -1.63 -0.26 -4.03
N ALA A 9 -1.59 -1.54 -3.68
CA ALA A 9 -1.29 -1.95 -2.32
C ALA A 9 -0.59 -3.30 -2.21
N ILE A 10 -0.03 -3.58 -1.04
CA ILE A 10 0.39 -4.92 -0.64
C ILE A 10 -0.52 -5.43 0.49
N PRO A 11 -0.78 -6.74 0.56
CA PRO A 11 -1.43 -7.32 1.72
C PRO A 11 -0.51 -7.19 2.94
N GLU A 12 -1.07 -6.85 4.11
CA GLU A 12 -0.37 -6.98 5.39
C GLU A 12 -0.43 -8.44 5.85
N ASP A 13 0.25 -9.31 5.10
CA ASP A 13 0.37 -10.72 5.44
C ASP A 13 1.34 -10.95 6.62
N SER A 14 1.46 -12.22 7.03
CA SER A 14 2.35 -12.62 8.12
C SER A 14 3.83 -12.25 7.88
N LEU A 15 4.28 -12.21 6.61
CA LEU A 15 5.66 -11.86 6.27
C LEU A 15 5.87 -10.36 6.41
N PHE A 16 4.92 -9.57 5.93
CA PHE A 16 4.92 -8.12 6.09
C PHE A 16 4.89 -7.73 7.56
N ALA A 17 3.99 -8.33 8.35
CA ALA A 17 3.88 -8.10 9.79
C ALA A 17 5.21 -8.34 10.51
N ARG A 18 5.88 -9.47 10.24
CA ARG A 18 7.21 -9.79 10.80
C ARG A 18 8.30 -8.79 10.38
N SER A 19 8.21 -8.24 9.17
CA SER A 19 9.18 -7.24 8.70
C SER A 19 8.98 -5.89 9.39
N ILE A 20 7.72 -5.51 9.63
CA ILE A 20 7.34 -4.29 10.35
C ILE A 20 7.73 -4.37 11.83
N GLU A 21 7.52 -5.51 12.50
CA GLU A 21 7.93 -5.73 13.90
C GLU A 21 9.43 -5.51 14.14
N LYS A 22 10.25 -5.81 13.13
CA LYS A 22 11.71 -5.60 13.18
C LYS A 22 12.14 -4.18 12.83
N SER A 23 11.19 -3.34 12.40
CA SER A 23 11.44 -1.98 11.95
C SER A 23 11.18 -0.97 13.06
N ASN A 24 11.70 0.24 12.90
CA ASN A 24 11.52 1.30 13.91
C ASN A 24 10.03 1.70 14.00
N PRO A 25 9.35 1.50 15.14
CA PRO A 25 7.92 1.79 15.29
C PRO A 25 7.56 3.25 15.02
N HIS A 26 8.47 4.18 15.30
CA HIS A 26 8.25 5.59 15.03
C HIS A 26 8.21 5.87 13.53
N LEU A 27 9.12 5.28 12.74
CA LEU A 27 9.11 5.39 11.28
C LEU A 27 7.85 4.75 10.70
N VAL A 28 7.47 3.57 11.18
CA VAL A 28 6.25 2.89 10.73
C VAL A 28 5.02 3.77 11.00
N GLY A 29 4.92 4.37 12.18
CA GLY A 29 3.83 5.28 12.53
C GLY A 29 3.75 6.49 11.60
N MET A 30 4.89 7.14 11.32
CA MET A 30 4.94 8.30 10.42
C MET A 30 4.44 8.01 9.00
N PHE A 31 4.65 6.79 8.49
CA PHE A 31 4.25 6.44 7.12
C PHE A 31 2.86 5.80 7.01
N THR A 32 2.28 5.28 8.10
CA THR A 32 1.03 4.48 8.06
C THR A 32 -0.17 5.08 8.79
N GLN A 33 0.01 6.05 9.71
CA GLN A 33 -1.07 6.58 10.56
C GLN A 33 -1.87 7.75 9.93
N GLY A 34 -2.13 7.72 8.62
CA GLY A 34 -3.10 8.63 8.00
C GLY A 34 -2.56 9.97 7.48
N GLY A 35 -1.31 10.01 7.03
CA GLY A 35 -0.75 11.13 6.26
C GLY A 35 -0.76 10.90 4.74
N ASP A 36 -0.02 11.72 3.99
CA ASP A 36 0.08 11.66 2.51
C ASP A 36 0.85 10.43 1.96
N TYR A 37 1.34 9.55 2.83
CA TYR A 37 2.25 8.46 2.45
C TYR A 37 1.54 7.16 2.12
N LEU A 38 1.22 6.33 3.11
CA LEU A 38 0.54 5.06 2.92
C LEU A 38 -0.76 5.03 3.70
N HIS A 39 -1.80 4.52 3.05
CA HIS A 39 -3.11 4.36 3.66
C HIS A 39 -3.36 2.89 3.95
N LYS A 40 -4.14 2.63 4.99
CA LYS A 40 -4.59 1.28 5.32
C LYS A 40 -6.02 1.12 4.87
N LYS A 41 -6.31 0.04 4.16
CA LYS A 41 -7.65 -0.37 3.74
C LYS A 41 -7.86 -1.83 4.12
N VAL A 42 -9.08 -2.19 4.51
CA VAL A 42 -9.43 -3.58 4.82
C VAL A 42 -10.39 -4.05 3.75
N VAL A 43 -10.06 -5.14 3.08
CA VAL A 43 -10.88 -5.76 2.02
C VAL A 43 -11.06 -7.22 2.38
N ASP A 44 -12.30 -7.69 2.48
CA ASP A 44 -12.62 -9.07 2.86
C ASP A 44 -11.88 -9.56 4.12
N SER A 45 -11.81 -8.70 5.14
CA SER A 45 -11.08 -8.94 6.41
C SER A 45 -9.55 -9.00 6.30
N LEU A 46 -8.96 -8.80 5.12
CA LEU A 46 -7.52 -8.71 4.92
C LEU A 46 -7.10 -7.23 4.87
N PRO A 47 -6.21 -6.76 5.77
CA PRO A 47 -5.62 -5.44 5.68
C PRO A 47 -4.64 -5.31 4.51
N TYR A 48 -4.69 -4.15 3.86
CA TYR A 48 -3.84 -3.73 2.77
C TYR A 48 -3.23 -2.38 3.06
N LEU A 49 -1.94 -2.23 2.75
CA LEU A 49 -1.20 -0.98 2.88
C LEU A 49 -0.77 -0.50 1.50
N GLY A 50 -1.12 0.74 1.15
CA GLY A 50 -0.99 1.19 -0.23
C GLY A 50 -1.24 2.67 -0.46
N LYS A 51 -1.53 3.01 -1.72
CA LYS A 51 -1.82 4.36 -2.17
C LYS A 51 -3.02 4.38 -3.11
N PRO A 52 -3.87 5.42 -3.00
CA PRO A 52 -4.93 5.65 -3.98
C PRO A 52 -4.33 6.05 -5.33
N LEU A 53 -5.01 5.66 -6.39
CA LEU A 53 -4.73 6.07 -7.76
C LEU A 53 -5.88 6.94 -8.27
N PRO A 54 -5.63 7.82 -9.26
CA PRO A 54 -6.72 8.50 -9.96
C PRO A 54 -7.63 7.47 -10.64
N PRO A 55 -8.89 7.82 -10.96
CA PRO A 55 -9.86 6.88 -11.56
C PRO A 55 -9.44 6.27 -12.90
N SER A 56 -8.58 6.98 -13.65
CA SER A 56 -8.04 6.54 -14.94
C SER A 56 -6.55 6.90 -15.01
N PRO A 57 -5.67 6.14 -14.35
CA PRO A 57 -4.24 6.45 -14.31
C PRO A 57 -3.60 6.18 -15.67
N SER A 58 -2.66 7.03 -16.09
CA SER A 58 -1.74 6.67 -17.16
C SER A 58 -0.74 5.61 -16.67
N LEU A 59 -0.10 4.91 -17.61
CA LEU A 59 0.97 3.94 -17.26
C LEU A 59 2.09 4.61 -16.45
N GLU A 60 2.51 5.81 -16.85
CA GLU A 60 3.53 6.60 -16.13
C GLU A 60 3.10 6.92 -14.68
N GLN A 61 1.84 7.25 -14.45
CA GLN A 61 1.32 7.50 -13.10
C GLN A 61 1.31 6.22 -12.25
N LEU A 62 0.96 5.09 -12.86
CA LEU A 62 0.99 3.79 -12.20
C LEU A 62 2.42 3.42 -11.79
N GLU A 63 3.38 3.52 -12.70
CA GLU A 63 4.80 3.23 -12.47
C GLU A 63 5.38 4.15 -11.38
N ARG A 64 5.10 5.46 -11.43
CA ARG A 64 5.54 6.42 -10.40
C ARG A 64 4.98 6.07 -9.03
N THR A 65 3.70 5.71 -8.97
CA THR A 65 3.04 5.31 -7.72
C THR A 65 3.63 4.01 -7.19
N GLN A 66 3.89 3.04 -8.06
CA GLN A 66 4.54 1.78 -7.71
C GLN A 66 5.95 2.01 -7.17
N ILE A 67 6.79 2.78 -7.87
CA ILE A 67 8.15 3.12 -7.40
C ILE A 67 8.08 3.78 -6.02
N ASN A 68 7.19 4.75 -5.85
CA ASN A 68 7.05 5.44 -4.58
C ASN A 68 6.60 4.51 -3.45
N LEU A 69 5.60 3.65 -3.71
CA LEU A 69 5.14 2.63 -2.77
C LEU A 69 6.30 1.71 -2.36
N ILE A 70 7.03 1.15 -3.33
CA ILE A 70 8.16 0.24 -3.08
C ILE A 70 9.26 0.94 -2.27
N SER A 71 9.58 2.20 -2.58
CA SER A 71 10.56 2.98 -1.83
C SER A 71 10.14 3.20 -0.37
N LEU A 72 8.85 3.40 -0.10
CA LEU A 72 8.33 3.52 1.26
C LEU A 72 8.36 2.18 1.99
N LEU A 73 7.92 1.10 1.33
CA LEU A 73 7.94 -0.25 1.87
C LEU A 73 9.36 -0.68 2.28
N LYS A 74 10.37 -0.39 1.46
CA LYS A 74 11.77 -0.67 1.79
C LYS A 74 12.28 0.07 3.04
N LYS A 75 11.64 1.19 3.43
CA LYS A 75 11.98 1.93 4.66
C LYS A 75 11.30 1.36 5.90
N ILE A 76 10.06 0.90 5.78
CA ILE A 76 9.26 0.42 6.92
C ILE A 76 9.24 -1.10 7.09
N ALA A 77 9.57 -1.85 6.04
CA ALA A 77 9.58 -3.31 5.99
C ALA A 77 10.77 -3.77 5.12
N PRO A 78 12.03 -3.50 5.54
CA PRO A 78 13.22 -3.67 4.72
C PRO A 78 13.50 -5.14 4.34
N THR A 79 12.95 -6.09 5.09
CA THR A 79 13.13 -7.53 4.85
C THR A 79 11.97 -8.15 4.07
N TYR A 80 10.96 -7.38 3.69
CA TYR A 80 9.83 -7.89 2.94
C TYR A 80 10.20 -8.07 1.46
N PRO A 81 10.00 -9.27 0.87
CA PRO A 81 10.44 -9.58 -0.50
C PRO A 81 9.45 -9.03 -1.54
N VAL A 82 9.47 -7.71 -1.76
CA VAL A 82 8.57 -7.00 -2.69
C VAL A 82 8.65 -7.53 -4.14
N THR A 83 9.77 -8.13 -4.54
CA THR A 83 9.92 -8.74 -5.88
C THR A 83 9.12 -10.03 -6.04
N GLU A 84 8.97 -10.79 -4.96
CA GLU A 84 8.18 -12.03 -4.93
C GLU A 84 6.70 -11.74 -4.62
N HIS A 85 6.46 -10.66 -3.88
CA HIS A 85 5.13 -10.18 -3.49
C HIS A 85 4.92 -8.73 -3.98
N PRO A 86 4.71 -8.53 -5.29
CA PRO A 86 4.56 -7.19 -5.85
C PRO A 86 3.27 -6.51 -5.38
N PRO A 87 3.21 -5.17 -5.42
CA PRO A 87 1.96 -4.46 -5.22
C PRO A 87 0.89 -4.91 -6.21
N ILE A 88 -0.32 -5.11 -5.72
CA ILE A 88 -1.50 -5.46 -6.49
C ILE A 88 -2.42 -4.26 -6.66
N LEU A 89 -3.11 -4.22 -7.79
CA LEU A 89 -4.12 -3.20 -8.09
C LEU A 89 -5.48 -3.70 -7.59
N LEU A 90 -6.05 -2.98 -6.62
CA LEU A 90 -7.37 -3.22 -6.07
C LEU A 90 -8.38 -2.24 -6.68
N THR A 91 -9.60 -2.73 -6.87
CA THR A 91 -10.78 -1.92 -7.19
C THR A 91 -11.66 -1.88 -5.96
N LEU A 92 -11.81 -0.70 -5.36
CA LEU A 92 -12.56 -0.53 -4.12
C LEU A 92 -13.82 0.28 -4.43
N PRO A 93 -14.99 -0.07 -3.86
CA PRO A 93 -16.13 0.83 -3.91
C PRO A 93 -15.78 2.14 -3.18
N ASP A 94 -16.18 3.28 -3.74
CA ASP A 94 -16.05 4.55 -3.04
C ASP A 94 -17.01 4.58 -1.85
N ASP A 95 -16.48 4.68 -0.64
CA ASP A 95 -17.22 5.01 0.57
C ASP A 95 -17.65 6.49 0.50
N SER A 96 -18.65 6.81 -0.35
CA SER A 96 -19.32 8.13 -0.38
C SER A 96 -20.51 8.15 0.56
#